data_AF-A0A535BDJ0-F1
#
_entry.id   AF-A0A535BDJ0-F1
#
_cell.length_a   1.000
_cell.length_b   1.000
_cell.length_c   1.000
_cell.angle_alpha   90.00
_cell.angle_beta   90.00
_cell.angle_gamma   90.00
#
_symmetry.space_group_name_H-M   'P 1'
#
loop_
_entity.id
_entity.type
_entity.pdbx_description
1 polymer ?
#
loop_
_entity_poly.entity_id
_entity_poly.type
_entity_poly.pdbx_seq_one_letter_code
_entity_poly.pdbx_strand_id
1 'polypeptide(L)'
;MFPSFVRERQGRISGYLVMGMIGHGVFETEDDAVATVGEATRQSPPNFHRMFCPLLEGSLHRRFLATGARAVKPMNLMSFGPYEPPDGVWMPSVLY
;
A
#
# COMPACT_ATOMS: atom_id res chain seq x y z
N MET A 1 -4.74 -9.70 15.55
CA MET A 1 -3.84 -8.55 15.30
C MET A 1 -3.70 -8.38 13.79
N PHE A 2 -3.70 -7.16 13.27
CA PHE A 2 -3.48 -6.93 11.84
C PHE A 2 -1.99 -7.15 11.51
N PRO A 3 -1.64 -7.86 10.43
CA PRO A 3 -0.26 -7.97 10.01
C PRO A 3 0.29 -6.59 9.67
N SER A 4 1.37 -6.21 10.34
CA SER A 4 2.01 -4.92 10.20
C SER A 4 3.51 -5.12 9.94
N PHE A 5 4.03 -4.38 8.98
CA PHE A 5 5.41 -4.49 8.51
C PHE A 5 6.04 -3.11 8.46
N VAL A 6 7.33 -3.05 8.77
CA VAL A 6 8.16 -1.85 8.63
C VAL A 6 9.22 -2.13 7.59
N ARG A 7 9.47 -1.15 6.72
CA ARG A 7 10.57 -1.16 5.76
C ARG A 7 11.72 -0.36 6.32
N GLU A 8 12.88 -1.00 6.43
CA GLU A 8 14.13 -0.35 6.79
C GLU A 8 15.09 -0.34 5.60
N ARG A 9 15.76 0.79 5.38
CA ARG A 9 16.87 0.95 4.43
C ARG A 9 17.99 1.74 5.11
N GLN A 10 19.18 1.14 5.19
CA GLN A 10 20.38 1.77 5.77
C GLN A 10 20.19 2.25 7.23
N GLY A 11 19.57 1.43 8.09
CA GLY A 11 19.37 1.79 9.49
C GLY A 11 18.22 2.77 9.74
N ARG A 12 17.42 3.10 8.72
CA ARG A 12 16.31 4.04 8.82
C ARG A 12 15.02 3.47 8.26
N ILE A 13 13.90 3.75 8.94
CA ILE A 13 12.56 3.43 8.45
C ILE A 13 12.27 4.24 7.19
N SER A 14 12.02 3.58 6.07
CA SER A 14 11.59 4.19 4.79
C SER A 14 10.13 3.91 4.45
N GLY A 15 9.40 3.19 5.32
CA GLY A 15 7.96 3.03 5.19
C GLY A 15 7.37 1.99 6.12
N TYR A 16 6.05 1.83 6.05
CA TYR A 16 5.30 0.81 6.77
C TYR A 16 4.06 0.37 5.99
N LEU A 17 3.54 -0.80 6.37
CA LEU A 17 2.31 -1.36 5.84
C LEU A 17 1.53 -2.04 6.95
N VAL A 18 0.25 -1.69 7.08
CA VAL A 18 -0.76 -2.51 7.75
C VAL A 18 -1.59 -3.17 6.66
N MET A 19 -1.71 -4.50 6.67
CA MET A 19 -2.41 -5.25 5.63
C MET A 19 -3.92 -5.33 5.83
N GLY A 20 -4.65 -5.51 4.72
CA GLY A 20 -6.09 -5.73 4.69
C GLY A 20 -6.90 -4.50 4.27
N MET A 21 -8.23 -4.63 4.24
CA MET A 21 -9.11 -3.55 3.76
C MET A 21 -9.10 -2.32 4.66
N ILE A 22 -8.87 -2.48 5.96
CA ILE A 22 -8.71 -1.34 6.87
C ILE A 22 -7.23 -0.95 7.05
N GLY A 23 -6.34 -1.64 6.34
CA GLY A 23 -4.91 -1.38 6.32
C GLY A 23 -4.60 -0.09 5.58
N HIS A 24 -3.39 0.43 5.81
CA HIS A 24 -2.85 1.62 5.17
C HIS A 24 -1.32 1.52 5.20
N GLY A 25 -0.66 2.34 4.39
CA GLY A 25 0.80 2.33 4.33
C GLY A 25 1.35 3.60 3.74
N VAL A 26 2.60 3.89 4.08
CA VAL A 26 3.37 5.01 3.53
C VAL A 26 4.78 4.53 3.27
N PHE A 27 5.33 4.90 2.12
CA PHE A 27 6.69 4.59 1.72
C PHE A 27 7.32 5.78 1.01
N GLU A 28 8.63 5.89 1.12
CA GLU A 28 9.38 6.93 0.39
C GLU A 28 9.47 6.65 -1.12
N THR A 29 9.47 5.37 -1.50
CA THR A 29 9.68 4.94 -2.88
C THR A 29 8.74 3.81 -3.25
N GLU A 30 8.41 3.70 -4.53
CA GLU A 30 7.64 2.57 -5.04
C GLU A 30 8.40 1.24 -4.88
N ASP A 31 9.74 1.26 -4.91
CA ASP A 31 10.56 0.07 -4.68
C ASP A 31 10.36 -0.48 -3.27
N ASP A 32 10.35 0.41 -2.28
CA ASP A 32 10.08 0.07 -0.89
C ASP A 32 8.65 -0.46 -0.71
N ALA A 33 7.66 0.15 -1.37
CA ALA A 33 6.28 -0.29 -1.33
C ALA A 33 6.11 -1.70 -1.93
N VAL A 34 6.65 -1.93 -3.14
CA VAL A 34 6.54 -3.21 -3.85
C VAL A 34 7.27 -4.33 -3.11
N ALA A 35 8.48 -4.06 -2.61
CA ALA A 35 9.24 -5.03 -1.82
C ALA A 35 8.50 -5.41 -0.53
N THR A 36 7.95 -4.41 0.19
CA THR A 36 7.26 -4.64 1.46
C THR A 36 5.96 -5.40 1.27
N VAL A 37 5.13 -5.04 0.29
CA VAL A 37 3.90 -5.79 -0.03
C VAL A 37 4.23 -7.24 -0.39
N GLY A 38 5.27 -7.46 -1.20
CA GLY A 38 5.71 -8.81 -1.56
C GLY A 38 6.08 -9.67 -0.35
N GLU A 39 6.86 -9.12 0.59
CA GLU A 39 7.19 -9.81 1.85
C GLU A 39 5.97 -10.00 2.76
N ALA A 40 5.14 -8.98 2.87
CA ALA A 40 3.96 -8.99 3.71
C ALA A 40 2.96 -10.06 3.26
N THR A 41 2.79 -10.24 1.95
CA THR A 41 2.00 -11.34 1.37
C THR A 41 2.58 -12.72 1.70
N ARG A 42 3.91 -12.90 1.71
CA ARG A 42 4.55 -14.18 2.10
C ARG A 42 4.34 -14.52 3.57
N GLN A 43 4.29 -13.51 4.44
CA GLN A 43 4.27 -13.67 5.90
C GLN A 43 2.86 -13.63 6.51
N SER A 44 1.84 -13.26 5.72
CA SER A 44 0.48 -13.07 6.22
C SER A 44 -0.51 -14.11 5.71
N PRO A 45 -1.55 -14.44 6.48
CA PRO A 45 -2.66 -15.29 6.02
C PRO A 45 -3.38 -14.71 4.78
N PRO A 46 -3.92 -15.55 3.87
CA PRO A 46 -4.53 -15.11 2.61
C PRO A 46 -5.68 -14.09 2.75
N ASN A 47 -6.42 -14.12 3.85
CA ASN A 47 -7.50 -13.15 4.12
C ASN A 47 -7.01 -11.71 4.28
N PHE A 48 -5.72 -11.49 4.51
CA PHE A 48 -5.10 -10.16 4.57
C PHE A 48 -4.46 -9.71 3.26
N HIS A 49 -4.40 -10.54 2.21
CA HIS A 49 -3.75 -10.24 0.93
C HIS A 49 -4.51 -9.22 0.07
N ARG A 50 -4.82 -8.07 0.68
CA ARG A 50 -5.52 -6.93 0.08
C ARG A 50 -4.86 -5.66 0.59
N MET A 51 -4.68 -4.73 -0.33
CA MET A 51 -4.27 -3.36 -0.06
C MET A 51 -4.89 -2.45 -1.13
N PHE A 52 -5.01 -1.16 -0.84
CA PHE A 52 -5.43 -0.20 -1.84
C PHE A 52 -4.22 0.43 -2.50
N CYS A 53 -4.20 0.40 -3.84
CA CYS A 53 -3.26 1.16 -4.65
C CYS A 53 -3.99 2.40 -5.17
N PRO A 54 -3.50 3.62 -4.92
CA PRO A 54 -4.05 4.81 -5.56
C PRO A 54 -3.92 4.68 -7.08
N LEU A 55 -5.04 4.69 -7.81
CA LEU A 55 -5.02 4.51 -9.26
C LEU A 55 -4.52 5.76 -10.01
N LEU A 56 -4.46 6.91 -9.33
CA LEU A 56 -3.81 8.13 -9.83
C LEU A 56 -2.29 7.91 -9.98
N GLU A 57 -1.71 7.02 -9.16
CA GLU A 57 -0.30 6.61 -9.24
C GLU A 57 -0.13 5.46 -10.24
N GLY A 58 -0.23 5.79 -11.53
CA GLY A 58 -0.22 4.81 -12.61
C GLY A 58 1.05 3.96 -12.71
N SER A 59 2.20 4.45 -12.21
CA SER A 59 3.44 3.67 -12.13
C SER A 59 3.33 2.52 -11.13
N LEU A 60 3.06 2.85 -9.86
CA LEU A 60 2.85 1.90 -8.77
C LEU A 60 1.83 0.81 -9.12
N HIS A 61 0.69 1.18 -9.72
CA HIS A 61 -0.32 0.21 -10.13
C HIS A 61 0.24 -0.83 -11.12
N ARG A 62 0.98 -0.39 -12.15
CA ARG A 62 1.61 -1.31 -13.12
C ARG A 62 2.64 -2.21 -12.47
N ARG A 63 3.40 -1.69 -11.50
CA ARG A 63 4.40 -2.47 -10.76
C ARG A 63 3.77 -3.58 -9.93
N PHE A 64 2.64 -3.32 -9.27
CA PHE A 64 1.90 -4.38 -8.57
C PHE A 64 1.31 -5.42 -9.52
N LEU A 65 0.79 -5.02 -10.68
CA LEU A 65 0.35 -6.00 -11.68
C LEU A 65 1.51 -6.89 -12.15
N ALA A 66 2.72 -6.33 -12.28
CA ALA A 66 3.92 -7.10 -12.63
C ALA A 66 4.37 -8.10 -11.54
N THR A 67 3.95 -7.92 -10.27
CA THR A 67 4.20 -8.92 -9.21
C THR A 67 3.15 -10.04 -9.17
N GLY A 68 2.15 -10.01 -10.06
CA GLY A 68 1.04 -10.96 -10.08
C GLY A 68 -0.17 -10.55 -9.23
N ALA A 69 -0.16 -9.33 -8.67
CA ALA A 69 -1.35 -8.78 -8.03
C ALA A 69 -2.49 -8.60 -9.05
N ARG A 70 -3.73 -8.61 -8.58
CA ARG A 70 -4.92 -8.46 -9.42
C ARG A 70 -5.80 -7.32 -8.92
N ALA A 71 -6.29 -6.50 -9.83
CA ALA A 71 -7.33 -5.54 -9.52
C ALA A 71 -8.63 -6.30 -9.19
N VAL A 72 -9.15 -6.11 -7.97
CA VAL A 72 -10.37 -6.78 -7.50
C VAL A 72 -11.60 -5.91 -7.71
N LYS A 73 -11.51 -4.65 -7.29
CA LYS A 73 -12.55 -3.63 -7.48
C LYS A 73 -11.95 -2.23 -7.44
N PRO A 74 -12.41 -1.30 -8.29
CA PRO A 74 -12.12 0.12 -8.10
C PRO A 74 -12.87 0.65 -6.87
N MET A 75 -12.27 1.63 -6.21
CA MET A 75 -12.88 2.40 -5.10
C MET A 75 -12.65 3.88 -5.37
N ASN A 76 -13.61 4.73 -4.99
CA ASN A 76 -13.48 6.18 -5.11
C ASN A 76 -12.89 6.75 -3.81
N LEU A 77 -11.76 7.45 -3.92
CA LEU A 77 -11.25 8.28 -2.84
C LEU A 77 -12.03 9.60 -2.84
N MET A 78 -12.52 10.00 -1.67
CA MET A 78 -13.31 11.22 -1.49
C MET A 78 -12.69 12.06 -0.36
N SER A 79 -12.77 13.38 -0.48
CA SER A 79 -12.37 14.32 0.57
C SER A 79 -13.53 15.26 0.88
N PHE A 80 -13.61 15.73 2.13
CA PHE A 80 -14.43 16.88 2.46
C PHE A 80 -13.61 18.16 2.23
N GLY A 81 -13.99 18.93 1.21
CA GLY A 81 -13.23 20.12 0.81
C GLY A 81 -12.07 19.77 -0.14
N PRO A 82 -11.06 20.65 -0.28
CA PRO A 82 -9.89 20.40 -1.11
C PRO A 82 -9.19 19.10 -0.73
N TYR A 83 -8.68 18.38 -1.73
CA TYR A 83 -7.84 17.19 -1.51
C TYR A 83 -6.38 17.57 -1.68
N GLU A 84 -5.59 17.31 -0.65
CA GLU A 84 -4.13 17.42 -0.68
C GLU A 84 -3.54 16.02 -0.83
N PRO A 85 -2.91 15.69 -1.97
CA PRO A 85 -2.26 14.41 -2.14
C PRO A 85 -1.14 14.23 -1.10
N PRO A 86 -1.05 13.08 -0.43
CA PRO A 86 0.04 12.80 0.48
C PRO A 86 1.37 12.67 -0.27
N ASP A 87 2.46 13.12 0.36
CA ASP A 87 3.80 12.98 -0.19
C ASP A 87 4.26 11.51 -0.20
N GLY A 88 5.04 11.16 -1.22
CA GLY A 88 5.60 9.82 -1.38
C GLY A 88 4.57 8.79 -1.88
N VAL A 89 4.77 7.53 -1.51
CA VAL A 89 3.88 6.43 -1.89
C VAL A 89 2.94 6.12 -0.74
N TRP A 90 1.66 6.41 -0.92
CA TRP A 90 0.62 6.20 0.09
C TRP A 90 -0.37 5.12 -0.32
N MET A 91 -0.87 4.34 0.64
CA MET A 91 -1.92 3.34 0.46
C MET A 91 -3.11 3.67 1.38
N PRO A 92 -4.31 3.93 0.82
CA PRO A 92 -5.49 4.27 1.60
C PRO A 92 -5.98 3.12 2.47
N SER A 93 -6.85 3.49 3.42
CA SER A 93 -7.73 2.58 4.16
C SER A 93 -9.19 2.86 3.79
N VAL A 94 -10.11 1.91 3.99
CA VAL A 94 -11.55 2.26 3.94
C VAL A 94 -12.03 3.12 5.12
N LEU A 95 -11.18 3.30 6.14
CA LEU A 95 -11.55 4.04 7.36
C LEU A 95 -11.23 5.54 7.30
N TYR A 96 -10.46 5.98 6.30
CA TYR A 96 -10.00 7.36 6.11
C TYR A 96 -10.20 7.76 4.65
#